data_AF-A0A2E9GIW0-F1
#
_entry.id   AF-A0A2E9GIW0-F1
#
_cell.length_a   1.000
_cell.length_b   1.000
_cell.length_c   1.000
_cell.angle_alpha   90.00
_cell.angle_beta   90.00
_cell.angle_gamma   90.00
#
_symmetry.space_group_name_H-M   'P 1'
#
loop_
_entity.id
_entity.type
_entity.pdbx_description
1 polymer ?
#
loop_
_entity_poly.entity_id
_entity_poly.type
_entity_poly.pdbx_seq_one_letter_code
_entity_poly.pdbx_strand_id
1 'polypeptide(L)'
;MPDTFVLDDKIYRKRDDYPIKNWEGRENTNYKKWAENKLNCTLKIRSQHINSIMSWWNQSLDHKVVMLLALNARFNQLPDFGISKNHYTNFVTVKIVNHFCSCSKDTSLKIVKDGIDRKDLVQVKNPSYVNQKIICFTAGFPLMQTFCDVLE
;
A
#
# COMPACT_ATOMS: atom_id res chain seq x y z
N MET A 1 -25.06 -0.94 -24.95
CA MET A 1 -24.08 0.10 -25.30
C MET A 1 -23.61 0.74 -24.00
N PRO A 2 -22.31 1.04 -23.80
CA PRO A 2 -21.87 1.78 -22.63
C PRO A 2 -22.55 3.16 -22.63
N ASP A 3 -22.99 3.60 -21.45
CA ASP A 3 -23.66 4.88 -21.23
C ASP A 3 -22.68 6.03 -21.46
N THR A 4 -22.77 6.68 -22.63
CA THR A 4 -21.89 7.77 -23.05
C THR A 4 -22.66 9.04 -23.38
N PHE A 5 -22.02 10.20 -23.27
CA PHE A 5 -22.52 11.48 -23.75
C PHE A 5 -21.41 12.26 -24.46
N VAL A 6 -21.79 13.23 -25.28
CA VAL A 6 -20.83 14.04 -26.05
C VAL A 6 -20.81 15.45 -25.47
N LEU A 7 -19.62 15.98 -25.24
CA LEU A 7 -19.38 17.36 -24.81
C LEU A 7 -18.15 17.87 -25.58
N ASP A 8 -18.23 19.05 -26.20
CA ASP A 8 -17.13 19.66 -26.97
C ASP A 8 -16.43 18.68 -27.95
N ASP A 9 -17.21 17.97 -28.76
CA ASP A 9 -16.77 16.95 -29.73
C ASP A 9 -15.97 15.76 -29.14
N LYS A 10 -16.00 15.58 -27.83
CA LYS A 10 -15.39 14.45 -27.12
C LYS A 10 -16.46 13.56 -26.51
N ILE A 11 -16.24 12.25 -26.57
CA ILE A 11 -17.12 11.26 -25.96
C ILE A 11 -16.71 11.08 -24.50
N TYR A 12 -17.67 11.07 -23.58
CA TYR A 12 -17.46 10.89 -22.15
C TYR A 12 -18.29 9.72 -21.62
N ARG A 13 -17.79 9.04 -20.60
CA ARG A 13 -18.57 8.06 -19.82
C ARG A 13 -19.53 8.80 -18.89
N LYS A 14 -20.83 8.49 -18.92
CA LYS A 14 -21.84 9.12 -18.04
C LYS A 14 -21.61 8.91 -16.55
N ARG A 15 -20.88 7.86 -16.16
CA ARG A 15 -20.71 7.48 -14.74
C ARG A 15 -19.78 8.43 -13.99
N ASP A 16 -18.72 8.88 -14.64
CA ASP A 16 -17.57 9.51 -14.01
C ASP A 16 -16.96 10.64 -14.85
N ASP A 17 -17.66 11.04 -15.92
CA ASP A 17 -17.23 12.08 -16.87
C ASP A 17 -15.80 11.83 -17.41
N TYR A 18 -15.41 10.57 -17.50
CA TYR A 18 -14.09 10.22 -17.98
C TYR A 18 -14.05 10.33 -19.52
N PRO A 19 -13.08 11.07 -20.09
CA PRO A 19 -12.98 11.25 -21.53
C PRO A 19 -12.62 9.92 -22.20
N ILE A 20 -13.48 9.48 -23.11
CA ILE A 20 -13.26 8.33 -23.99
C ILE A 20 -12.48 8.83 -25.19
N LYS A 21 -11.18 8.61 -25.17
CA LYS A 21 -10.33 8.78 -26.34
C LYS A 21 -10.29 7.47 -27.13
N ASN A 22 -10.20 7.56 -28.45
CA ASN A 22 -9.79 6.40 -29.25
C ASN A 22 -8.46 5.89 -28.69
N TRP A 23 -8.30 4.56 -28.61
CA TRP A 23 -7.09 3.96 -28.05
C TRP A 23 -5.90 4.28 -28.97
N GLU A 24 -5.23 5.40 -28.71
CA GLU A 24 -4.02 5.80 -29.40
C GLU A 24 -2.83 5.14 -28.69
N GLY A 25 -2.22 4.15 -29.35
CA GLY A 25 -0.87 3.71 -28.99
C GLY A 25 -0.72 2.29 -28.45
N ARG A 26 -1.08 1.26 -29.24
CA ARG A 26 -0.43 -0.07 -29.09
C ARG A 26 1.10 0.02 -29.27
N GLU A 27 1.54 0.99 -30.06
CA GLU A 27 2.93 1.30 -30.39
C GLU A 27 3.66 2.07 -29.27
N ASN A 28 2.96 2.58 -28.24
CA ASN A 28 3.62 3.39 -27.20
C ASN A 28 4.52 2.49 -26.33
N THR A 29 5.83 2.58 -26.61
CA THR A 29 6.86 1.71 -26.02
C THR A 29 6.98 1.84 -24.51
N ASN A 30 6.67 3.02 -23.95
CA ASN A 30 6.82 3.26 -22.52
C ASN A 30 5.70 2.56 -21.73
N TYR A 31 4.45 2.68 -22.18
CA TYR A 31 3.33 1.95 -21.55
C TYR A 31 3.48 0.44 -21.70
N LYS A 32 3.96 -0.03 -22.86
CA LYS A 32 4.23 -1.45 -23.09
C LYS A 32 5.28 -2.00 -22.12
N LYS A 33 6.43 -1.33 -22.02
CA LYS A 33 7.51 -1.72 -21.08
C LYS A 33 7.04 -1.68 -19.62
N TRP A 34 6.30 -0.63 -19.23
CA TRP A 34 5.76 -0.53 -17.88
C TRP A 34 4.79 -1.69 -17.57
N ALA A 35 3.87 -2.00 -18.48
CA ALA A 35 2.89 -3.07 -18.29
C ALA A 35 3.57 -4.44 -18.21
N GLU A 36 4.53 -4.71 -19.09
CA GLU A 36 5.34 -5.93 -19.07
C GLU A 36 6.13 -6.08 -17.76
N ASN A 37 6.84 -5.03 -17.34
CA ASN A 37 7.58 -5.01 -16.07
C ASN A 37 6.65 -5.24 -14.87
N LYS A 38 5.47 -4.60 -14.88
CA LYS A 38 4.51 -4.74 -13.78
C LYS A 38 3.91 -6.15 -13.73
N LEU A 39 3.62 -6.75 -14.87
CA LEU A 39 3.15 -8.13 -14.97
C LEU A 39 4.23 -9.10 -14.47
N ASN A 40 5.46 -8.99 -14.98
CA ASN A 40 6.58 -9.85 -14.59
C ASN A 40 6.86 -9.77 -13.07
N CYS A 41 6.86 -8.56 -12.51
CA CYS A 41 6.99 -8.37 -11.06
C CYS A 41 5.85 -9.05 -10.28
N THR A 42 4.61 -8.90 -10.75
CA THR A 42 3.44 -9.52 -10.10
C THR A 42 3.49 -11.04 -10.17
N LEU A 43 3.89 -11.61 -11.31
CA LEU A 43 4.06 -13.05 -11.48
C LEU A 43 5.18 -13.59 -10.60
N LYS A 44 6.32 -12.90 -10.49
CA LYS A 44 7.43 -13.28 -9.61
C LYS A 44 7.00 -13.32 -8.14
N ILE A 45 6.21 -12.34 -7.69
CA ILE A 45 5.65 -12.35 -6.33
C ILE A 45 4.69 -13.52 -6.16
N ARG A 46 3.82 -13.77 -7.14
CA ARG A 46 2.81 -14.83 -7.09
C ARG A 46 3.42 -16.24 -7.13
N SER A 47 4.58 -16.41 -7.76
CA SER A 47 5.29 -17.69 -7.81
C SER A 47 6.00 -18.03 -6.49
N GLN A 48 6.12 -17.09 -5.55
CA GLN A 48 6.71 -17.38 -4.25
C GLN A 48 5.77 -18.22 -3.38
N HIS A 49 6.34 -18.95 -2.43
CA HIS A 49 5.57 -19.72 -1.47
C HIS A 49 4.61 -18.81 -0.68
N ILE A 50 3.40 -19.30 -0.37
CA ILE A 50 2.35 -18.48 0.27
C ILE A 50 2.77 -17.91 1.63
N ASN A 51 3.64 -18.61 2.35
CA ASN A 51 4.17 -18.17 3.65
C ASN A 51 5.35 -17.19 3.54
N SER A 52 5.85 -16.93 2.33
CA SER A 52 6.91 -15.93 2.13
C SER A 52 6.41 -14.55 2.54
N ILE A 53 7.32 -13.76 3.12
CA ILE A 53 7.02 -12.40 3.57
C ILE A 53 6.49 -11.57 2.39
N MET A 54 7.16 -11.65 1.24
CA MET A 54 6.76 -10.89 0.06
C MET A 54 5.38 -11.33 -0.47
N SER A 55 5.07 -12.63 -0.57
CA SER A 55 3.74 -13.07 -1.00
C SER A 55 2.65 -12.60 -0.04
N TRP A 56 2.89 -12.74 1.27
CA TRP A 56 1.91 -12.40 2.31
C TRP A 56 1.57 -10.91 2.30
N TRP A 57 2.58 -10.04 2.27
CA TRP A 57 2.34 -8.59 2.22
C TRP A 57 1.82 -8.09 0.87
N ASN A 58 1.86 -8.90 -0.19
CA ASN A 58 1.34 -8.54 -1.50
C ASN A 58 -0.04 -9.13 -1.82
N GLN A 59 -0.70 -9.80 -0.88
CA GLN A 59 -1.99 -10.46 -1.12
C GLN A 59 -3.16 -9.49 -1.34
N SER A 60 -3.13 -8.30 -0.73
CA SER A 60 -4.11 -7.22 -0.98
C SER A 60 -3.45 -5.84 -0.96
N LEU A 61 -4.16 -4.82 -1.47
CA LEU A 61 -3.69 -3.44 -1.39
C LEU A 61 -3.53 -2.98 0.07
N ASP A 62 -4.44 -3.37 0.97
CA ASP A 62 -4.34 -3.01 2.38
C ASP A 62 -3.08 -3.59 3.03
N HIS A 63 -2.71 -4.83 2.70
CA HIS A 63 -1.44 -5.41 3.17
C HIS A 63 -0.26 -4.59 2.67
N LYS A 64 -0.24 -4.25 1.37
CA LYS A 64 0.84 -3.44 0.78
C LYS A 64 0.93 -2.07 1.44
N VAL A 65 -0.21 -1.42 1.72
CA VAL A 65 -0.24 -0.11 2.38
C VAL A 65 0.33 -0.21 3.79
N VAL A 66 -0.11 -1.18 4.60
CA VAL A 66 0.42 -1.39 5.96
C VAL A 66 1.93 -1.64 5.93
N MET A 67 2.39 -2.51 5.03
CA MET A 67 3.79 -2.83 4.85
C MET A 67 4.62 -1.59 4.48
N LEU A 68 4.20 -0.83 3.47
CA LEU A 68 4.90 0.36 3.01
C LEU A 68 4.93 1.44 4.09
N LEU A 69 3.83 1.65 4.81
CA LEU A 69 3.80 2.55 5.96
C LEU A 69 4.82 2.11 7.03
N ALA A 70 4.86 0.81 7.37
CA ALA A 70 5.79 0.29 8.37
C ALA A 70 7.26 0.45 7.95
N LEU A 71 7.58 0.19 6.68
CA LEU A 71 8.92 0.39 6.12
C LEU A 71 9.33 1.86 6.15
N ASN A 72 8.46 2.76 5.70
CA ASN A 72 8.73 4.20 5.72
C ASN A 72 8.87 4.73 7.16
N ALA A 73 8.07 4.22 8.10
CA ALA A 73 8.20 4.55 9.51
C ALA A 73 9.55 4.15 10.09
N ARG A 74 10.09 2.98 9.68
CA ARG A 74 11.40 2.51 10.13
C ARG A 74 12.54 3.46 9.74
N PHE A 75 12.39 4.15 8.61
CA PHE A 75 13.34 5.13 8.09
C PHE A 75 12.98 6.58 8.43
N ASN A 76 12.04 6.82 9.35
CA ASN A 76 11.60 8.16 9.75
C ASN A 76 11.11 9.03 8.58
N GLN A 77 10.54 8.41 7.54
CA GLN A 77 10.13 9.07 6.29
C GLN A 77 8.63 8.94 6.00
N LEU A 78 7.79 8.79 7.04
CA LEU A 78 6.35 8.87 6.82
C LEU A 78 5.97 10.28 6.33
N PRO A 79 5.14 10.37 5.27
CA PRO A 79 4.55 11.63 4.83
C PRO A 79 3.78 12.32 5.94
N ASP A 80 3.72 13.65 5.88
CA ASP A 80 2.74 14.37 6.70
C ASP A 80 1.34 14.10 6.15
N PHE A 81 0.60 13.27 6.87
CA PHE A 81 -0.74 12.87 6.48
C PHE A 81 -1.81 13.89 6.90
N GLY A 82 -1.47 14.94 7.66
CA GLY A 82 -2.46 15.85 8.24
C GLY A 82 -3.41 15.20 9.26
N ILE A 83 -3.18 13.94 9.62
CA ILE A 83 -4.02 13.14 10.54
C ILE A 83 -3.70 13.44 12.02
N SER A 84 -2.54 14.06 12.27
CA SER A 84 -1.95 14.29 13.58
C SER A 84 -1.28 15.66 13.63
N LYS A 85 -1.59 16.48 14.65
CA LYS A 85 -0.86 17.74 14.94
C LYS A 85 0.61 17.53 15.32
N ASN A 86 1.02 16.27 15.51
CA ASN A 86 2.37 15.90 15.84
C ASN A 86 2.99 15.10 14.68
N HIS A 87 4.12 15.59 14.19
CA HIS A 87 4.89 15.02 13.09
C HIS A 87 5.61 13.73 13.51
N TYR A 88 4.85 12.66 13.75
CA TYR A 88 5.44 11.34 14.02
C TYR A 88 5.82 10.69 12.70
N THR A 89 7.12 10.67 12.41
CA THR A 89 7.63 10.03 11.19
C THR A 89 8.14 8.62 11.43
N ASN A 90 8.26 8.21 12.69
CA ASN A 90 9.02 7.03 13.13
C ASN A 90 8.16 5.81 13.52
N PHE A 91 6.83 5.93 13.58
CA PHE A 91 5.93 4.79 13.85
C PHE A 91 4.57 4.98 13.20
N VAL A 92 3.92 3.86 12.91
CA VAL A 92 2.56 3.80 12.37
C VAL A 92 1.59 3.48 13.49
N THR A 93 0.42 4.11 13.48
CA THR A 93 -0.70 3.78 14.37
C THR A 93 -1.83 3.14 13.59
N VAL A 94 -2.66 2.33 14.26
CA VAL A 94 -3.87 1.76 13.64
C VAL A 94 -4.83 2.85 13.12
N LYS A 95 -4.80 4.06 13.69
CA LYS A 95 -5.57 5.20 13.17
C LYS A 95 -5.11 5.62 11.77
N ILE A 96 -3.80 5.68 11.54
CA ILE A 96 -3.22 5.97 10.22
C ILE A 96 -3.61 4.86 9.23
N VAL A 97 -3.49 3.60 9.65
CA VAL A 97 -3.88 2.45 8.81
C VAL A 97 -5.35 2.54 8.40
N ASN A 98 -6.25 2.78 9.35
CA ASN A 98 -7.69 2.89 9.09
C ASN A 98 -8.07 4.06 8.18
N HIS A 99 -7.20 5.07 8.04
CA HIS A 99 -7.42 6.18 7.14
C HIS A 99 -7.05 5.84 5.69
N PHE A 100 -6.04 5.00 5.48
CA PHE A 100 -5.52 4.67 4.14
C PHE A 100 -5.98 3.32 3.61
N CYS A 101 -6.37 2.39 4.48
CA CYS A 101 -6.90 1.09 4.07
C CYS A 101 -8.40 1.21 3.74
N SER A 102 -8.83 0.41 2.76
CA SER A 102 -10.23 0.33 2.35
C SER A 102 -11.03 -0.71 3.16
N CYS A 103 -10.33 -1.58 3.89
CA CYS A 103 -10.95 -2.61 4.72
C CYS A 103 -11.54 -2.06 6.03
N SER A 104 -12.33 -2.89 6.72
CA SER A 104 -12.89 -2.53 8.01
C SER A 104 -11.80 -2.37 9.08
N LYS A 105 -12.12 -1.65 10.16
CA LYS A 105 -11.22 -1.46 11.30
C LYS A 105 -10.75 -2.78 11.93
N ASP A 106 -11.59 -3.81 11.90
CA ASP A 106 -11.25 -5.13 12.44
C ASP A 106 -10.32 -5.89 11.50
N THR A 107 -10.54 -5.77 10.19
CA THR A 107 -9.68 -6.39 9.18
C THR A 107 -8.29 -5.74 9.20
N SER A 108 -8.20 -4.42 9.21
CA SER A 108 -6.91 -3.72 9.29
C SER A 108 -6.16 -4.06 10.58
N LEU A 109 -6.85 -4.13 11.72
CA LEU A 109 -6.27 -4.53 12.99
C LEU A 109 -5.75 -5.97 12.94
N LYS A 110 -6.49 -6.89 12.30
CA LYS A 110 -6.05 -8.27 12.11
C LYS A 110 -4.77 -8.33 11.26
N ILE A 111 -4.70 -7.62 10.15
CA ILE A 111 -3.49 -7.52 9.30
C ILE A 111 -2.29 -7.06 10.14
N VAL A 112 -2.47 -6.03 10.95
CA VAL A 112 -1.40 -5.50 11.81
C VAL A 112 -0.97 -6.53 12.86
N LYS A 113 -1.91 -7.20 13.53
CA LYS A 113 -1.62 -8.23 14.53
C LYS A 113 -0.89 -9.43 13.93
N ASP A 114 -1.39 -9.95 12.80
CA ASP A 114 -0.76 -11.05 12.09
C ASP A 114 0.67 -10.68 11.66
N GLY A 115 0.89 -9.45 11.20
CA GLY A 115 2.23 -8.94 10.88
C GLY A 115 3.17 -8.86 12.09
N ILE A 116 2.65 -8.52 13.28
CA ILE A 116 3.42 -8.53 14.55
C ILE A 116 3.75 -9.97 14.97
N ASP A 117 2.78 -10.87 14.90
CA ASP A 117 2.95 -12.28 15.28
C ASP A 117 3.98 -12.99 14.39
N ARG A 118 4.01 -12.63 13.10
CA ARG A 118 5.02 -13.07 12.12
C ARG A 118 6.39 -12.46 12.34
N LYS A 119 6.52 -11.45 13.23
CA LYS A 119 7.72 -10.62 13.44
C LYS A 119 8.14 -9.79 12.21
N ASP A 120 7.26 -9.71 11.21
CA ASP A 120 7.42 -8.83 10.04
C ASP A 120 7.24 -7.36 10.46
N LEU A 121 6.40 -7.12 11.48
CA LEU A 121 6.25 -5.85 12.17
C LEU A 121 6.79 -5.95 13.60
N VAL A 122 7.25 -4.82 14.13
CA VAL A 122 7.66 -4.69 15.52
C VAL A 122 6.78 -3.65 16.20
N GLN A 123 6.10 -4.07 17.27
CA GLN A 123 5.36 -3.16 18.12
C GLN A 123 6.34 -2.25 18.88
N VAL A 124 6.12 -0.94 18.79
CA VAL A 124 6.89 0.04 19.55
C VAL A 124 6.10 0.45 20.79
N LYS A 125 6.82 0.83 21.85
CA LYS A 125 6.18 1.36 23.05
C LYS A 125 5.36 2.59 22.67
N ASN A 126 4.15 2.66 23.21
CA ASN A 126 3.33 3.85 23.05
C ASN A 126 4.08 5.04 23.64
N PRO A 127 4.31 6.09 22.85
CA PRO A 127 4.91 7.28 23.38
C PRO A 127 4.03 7.86 24.49
N SER A 128 4.65 8.48 25.50
CA SER A 128 3.97 8.99 26.69
C SER A 128 2.84 10.00 26.39
N TYR A 129 2.90 10.66 25.23
CA TYR A 129 1.90 11.63 24.76
C TYR A 129 0.70 11.01 24.04
N VAL A 130 0.75 9.71 23.73
CA VAL A 130 -0.41 8.98 23.19
C VAL A 130 -1.25 8.55 24.39
N ASN A 131 -2.20 9.40 24.80
CA ASN A 131 -3.07 9.21 25.97
C ASN A 131 -4.02 7.98 25.89
N GLN A 132 -3.89 7.14 24.86
CA GLN A 132 -4.70 5.94 24.65
C GLN A 132 -3.81 4.74 24.36
N LYS A 133 -4.23 3.55 24.83
CA LYS A 133 -3.62 2.27 24.43
C LYS A 133 -3.93 1.98 22.96
N ILE A 134 -3.14 2.56 22.07
CA ILE A 134 -3.19 2.31 20.63
C ILE A 134 -2.03 1.38 20.27
N ILE A 135 -2.17 0.55 19.24
CA ILE A 135 -1.03 -0.22 18.72
C ILE A 135 -0.19 0.72 17.85
N CYS A 136 1.08 0.88 18.22
CA CYS A 136 2.10 1.58 17.45
C CYS A 136 3.11 0.56 16.93
N PHE A 137 3.52 0.64 15.68
CA PHE A 137 4.42 -0.35 15.07
C PHE A 137 5.32 0.24 13.97
N THR A 138 6.39 -0.50 13.64
CA THR A 138 7.32 -0.23 12.53
C THR A 138 7.67 -1.54 11.82
N ALA A 139 8.39 -1.48 10.70
CA ALA A 139 8.91 -2.69 10.06
C ALA A 139 9.92 -3.41 10.97
N GLY A 140 9.75 -4.73 11.06
CA GLY A 140 10.68 -5.64 11.70
C GLY A 140 11.84 -6.03 10.80
N PHE A 141 12.88 -6.63 11.39
CA PHE A 141 14.07 -7.06 10.68
C PHE A 141 13.78 -8.00 9.48
N PRO A 142 12.92 -9.04 9.60
CA PRO A 142 12.64 -9.95 8.47
C PRO A 142 12.05 -9.23 7.26
N LEU A 143 11.12 -8.29 7.51
CA LEU A 143 10.51 -7.48 6.47
C LEU A 143 11.54 -6.57 5.80
N MET A 144 12.39 -5.91 6.59
CA MET A 144 13.46 -5.05 6.06
C MET A 144 14.42 -5.82 5.17
N GLN A 145 14.89 -6.99 5.63
CA GLN A 145 15.82 -7.84 4.89
C GLN A 145 15.24 -8.29 3.54
N THR A 146 13.98 -8.75 3.53
CA THR A 146 13.29 -9.21 2.32
C THR A 146 13.24 -8.12 1.24
N PHE A 147 13.14 -6.85 1.62
CA PHE A 147 13.07 -5.74 0.66
C PHE A 147 14.45 -5.22 0.22
N CYS A 148 15.50 -5.40 1.04
CA CYS A 148 16.87 -5.19 0.59
C CYS A 148 17.24 -6.18 -0.51
N ASP A 149 16.94 -7.47 -0.31
CA ASP A 149 17.27 -8.57 -1.24
C ASP A 149 16.55 -8.47 -2.61
N VAL A 150 15.59 -7.56 -2.75
CA VAL A 150 14.81 -7.33 -3.98
C VAL A 150 15.39 -6.19 -4.81
N LEU A 151 16.22 -5.33 -4.20
CA LEU A 151 16.90 -4.22 -4.86
C LEU A 151 18.27 -4.63 -5.43
N GLU A 152 18.79 -5.79 -5.01
CA GLU A 152 19.98 -6.47 -5.58
C GLU A 152 19.58 -7.45 -6.70
#